data_AF-A0A0D3D2B5-F1
#
_entry.id   AF-A0A0D3D2B5-F1
#
_cell.length_a   1.000
_cell.length_b   1.000
_cell.length_c   1.000
_cell.angle_alpha   90.00
_cell.angle_beta   90.00
_cell.angle_gamma   90.00
#
_symmetry.space_group_name_H-M   'P 1'
#
loop_
_entity.id
_entity.type
_entity.pdbx_description
1 polymer ?
#
loop_
_entity_poly.entity_id
_entity_poly.type
_entity_poly.pdbx_seq_one_letter_code
_entity_poly.pdbx_strand_id
1 'polypeptide(L)'
;MFGPTVDALKSFCWKIRCPPKMKHFLWQLVTGCIAVKKNLQARGINGDICCARCDTDEESVNHVFFECPPALRVWALSKIPSNPAIFPTGSLFTNMDHLFWRIYPQLDDHQFAWILWYIWKGRNNKVFSNLDMDPRETIKLAETESTLWAEAQIVK
;
A
#
# COMPACT_ATOMS: atom_id res chain seq x y z
N MET A 1 3.23 28.39 -9.59
CA MET A 1 2.42 27.36 -10.29
C MET A 1 2.03 26.33 -9.24
N PHE A 2 0.87 26.48 -8.59
CA PHE A 2 0.42 25.55 -7.56
C PHE A 2 -0.25 24.37 -8.27
N GLY A 3 0.45 23.23 -8.36
CA GLY A 3 -0.18 21.98 -8.76
C GLY A 3 -1.25 21.56 -7.73
N PRO A 4 -2.10 20.56 -8.05
CA PRO A 4 -3.07 20.04 -7.10
C PRO A 4 -2.36 19.62 -5.80
N THR A 5 -2.82 20.13 -4.66
CA THR A 5 -2.18 19.86 -3.37
C THR A 5 -2.56 18.46 -2.90
N VAL A 6 -1.56 17.67 -2.51
CA VAL A 6 -1.74 16.32 -1.94
C VAL A 6 -2.08 16.37 -0.44
N ASP A 7 -2.37 17.56 0.11
CA ASP A 7 -2.55 17.77 1.54
C ASP A 7 -3.82 17.08 2.07
N ALA A 8 -4.89 17.04 1.26
CA ALA A 8 -6.08 16.28 1.59
C ALA A 8 -5.77 14.79 1.82
N LEU A 9 -4.96 14.18 0.95
CA LEU A 9 -4.52 12.78 1.09
C LEU A 9 -3.68 12.60 2.37
N LYS A 10 -2.70 13.48 2.62
CA LYS A 10 -1.85 13.42 3.81
C LYS A 10 -2.66 13.53 5.11
N SER A 11 -3.61 14.47 5.17
CA SER A 11 -4.46 14.67 6.34
C SER A 11 -5.40 13.50 6.57
N PHE A 12 -5.93 12.89 5.49
CA PHE A 12 -6.86 11.77 5.61
C PHE A 12 -6.21 10.49 6.15
N CYS A 13 -4.91 10.28 5.94
CA CYS A 13 -4.15 9.16 6.53
C CYS A 13 -4.37 9.03 8.05
N TRP A 14 -4.55 10.15 8.75
CA TRP A 14 -4.76 10.18 10.20
C TRP A 14 -6.19 9.82 10.63
N LYS A 15 -7.15 9.91 9.72
CA LYS A 15 -8.56 9.56 9.94
C LYS A 15 -8.87 8.08 9.74
N ILE A 16 -7.98 7.35 9.07
CA ILE A 16 -8.13 5.91 8.79
C ILE A 16 -8.31 5.11 10.08
N ARG A 17 -9.22 4.14 10.07
CA ARG A 17 -9.48 3.27 11.22
C ARG A 17 -8.48 2.10 11.24
N CYS A 18 -7.28 2.35 11.74
CA CYS A 18 -6.21 1.34 11.87
C CYS A 18 -5.24 1.68 13.02
N PRO A 19 -4.32 0.77 13.40
CA PRO A 19 -3.27 1.06 14.37
C PRO A 19 -2.46 2.34 14.05
N PRO A 20 -2.02 3.12 15.06
CA PRO A 20 -1.25 4.36 14.84
C PRO A 20 -0.01 4.19 13.95
N LYS A 21 0.70 3.07 14.08
CA LYS A 21 1.87 2.74 13.24
C LYS A 21 1.53 2.69 11.74
N MET A 22 0.33 2.22 11.41
CA MET A 22 -0.13 2.12 10.02
C MET A 22 -0.55 3.49 9.47
N LYS A 23 -1.11 4.38 10.30
CA LYS A 23 -1.37 5.78 9.90
C LYS A 23 -0.08 6.49 9.49
N HIS A 24 0.98 6.34 10.28
CA HIS A 24 2.29 6.89 9.94
C HIS A 24 2.84 6.28 8.65
N PHE A 25 2.72 4.96 8.48
CA PHE A 25 3.10 4.28 7.24
C PHE A 25 2.34 4.81 6.01
N LEU A 26 1.01 4.95 6.10
CA LEU A 26 0.19 5.51 5.01
C LEU A 26 0.63 6.94 4.68
N TRP A 27 0.91 7.75 5.70
CA TRP A 27 1.44 9.09 5.51
C TRP A 27 2.80 9.05 4.78
N GLN A 28 3.74 8.18 5.19
CA GLN A 28 5.04 8.00 4.52
C GLN A 28 4.89 7.54 3.07
N LEU A 29 3.89 6.71 2.78
CA LEU A 29 3.58 6.24 1.44
C LEU A 29 3.11 7.42 0.58
N VAL A 30 2.14 8.21 1.04
CA VAL A 30 1.60 9.38 0.32
C VAL A 30 2.64 10.49 0.14
N THR A 31 3.53 10.70 1.12
CA THR A 31 4.59 11.72 1.01
C THR A 31 5.80 11.26 0.19
N GLY A 32 5.85 9.99 -0.23
CA GLY A 32 7.04 9.43 -0.88
C GLY A 32 8.24 9.30 0.08
N CYS A 33 8.02 9.34 1.39
CA CYS A 33 9.08 9.17 2.37
C CYS A 33 9.45 7.70 2.62
N ILE A 34 8.64 6.76 2.15
CA ILE A 34 8.88 5.31 2.31
C ILE A 34 10.16 4.83 1.61
N ALA A 35 10.83 3.82 2.19
CA ALA A 35 12.16 3.34 1.81
C ALA A 35 12.14 2.33 0.63
N VAL A 36 11.50 2.70 -0.48
CA VAL A 36 11.64 1.97 -1.76
C VAL A 36 12.98 2.33 -2.43
N LYS A 37 13.53 1.44 -3.26
CA LYS A 37 14.89 1.61 -3.82
C LYS A 37 15.05 2.93 -4.58
N LYS A 38 14.05 3.36 -5.36
CA LYS A 38 14.08 4.68 -6.04
C LYS A 38 14.28 5.85 -5.07
N ASN A 39 13.56 5.84 -3.95
CA ASN A 39 13.66 6.90 -2.94
C ASN A 39 14.98 6.85 -2.17
N LEU A 40 15.54 5.65 -1.96
CA LEU A 40 16.85 5.47 -1.33
C LEU A 40 17.97 5.98 -2.25
N GLN A 41 17.89 5.69 -3.54
CA GLN A 41 18.83 6.22 -4.54
C GLN A 41 18.80 7.76 -4.57
N ALA A 42 17.61 8.36 -4.56
CA ALA A 42 17.46 9.82 -4.48
C ALA A 42 18.06 10.44 -3.19
N ARG A 43 18.30 9.63 -2.15
CA ARG A 43 18.98 10.03 -0.90
C ARG A 43 20.47 9.67 -0.87
N GLY A 44 21.04 9.27 -2.00
CA GLY A 44 22.46 8.92 -2.12
C GLY A 44 22.82 7.50 -1.70
N ILE A 45 21.83 6.62 -1.44
CA ILE A 45 22.08 5.20 -1.18
C ILE A 45 22.08 4.48 -2.52
N ASN A 46 23.29 4.24 -3.04
CA ASN A 46 23.49 3.57 -4.33
C ASN A 46 23.18 2.07 -4.25
N GLY A 47 22.62 1.52 -5.32
CA GLY A 47 22.30 0.11 -5.44
C GLY A 47 21.44 -0.17 -6.67
N ASP A 48 21.11 -1.43 -6.88
CA ASP A 48 20.13 -1.84 -7.87
C ASP A 48 18.74 -1.26 -7.52
N ILE A 49 18.10 -0.64 -8.52
CA ILE A 49 16.78 -0.02 -8.39
C ILE A 49 15.63 -0.93 -8.85
N CYS A 50 15.92 -2.10 -9.41
CA CYS A 50 14.88 -3.05 -9.83
C CYS A 50 14.06 -3.52 -8.64
N CYS A 51 12.76 -3.74 -8.81
CA CYS A 51 11.90 -4.22 -7.74
C CYS A 51 12.32 -5.60 -7.27
N ALA A 52 12.59 -5.75 -5.97
CA ALA A 52 13.05 -7.02 -5.39
C ALA A 52 12.01 -8.15 -5.46
N ARG A 53 10.75 -7.82 -5.83
CA ARG A 53 9.63 -8.77 -5.90
C ARG A 53 9.42 -9.34 -7.29
N CYS A 54 9.69 -8.57 -8.34
CA CYS A 54 9.46 -8.99 -9.72
C CYS A 54 10.69 -8.90 -10.62
N ASP A 55 11.81 -8.37 -10.12
CA ASP A 55 13.12 -8.30 -10.79
C ASP A 55 13.07 -7.70 -12.21
N THR A 56 12.11 -6.82 -12.47
CA THR A 56 11.83 -6.27 -13.82
C THR A 56 11.82 -4.75 -13.82
N ASP A 57 10.79 -4.12 -13.25
CA ASP A 57 10.63 -2.67 -13.28
C ASP A 57 11.37 -1.97 -12.13
N GLU A 58 11.57 -0.65 -12.26
CA GLU A 58 12.09 0.20 -11.18
C GLU A 58 11.17 0.18 -9.95
N GLU A 59 11.75 0.01 -8.76
CA GLU A 59 11.04 0.00 -7.49
C GLU A 59 10.65 1.42 -7.03
N SER A 60 9.61 1.95 -7.66
CA SER A 60 8.91 3.15 -7.23
C SER A 60 7.84 2.82 -6.17
N VAL A 61 7.31 3.85 -5.50
CA VAL A 61 6.19 3.67 -4.56
C VAL A 61 4.97 3.11 -5.29
N ASN A 62 4.62 3.67 -6.46
CA ASN A 62 3.47 3.18 -7.21
C ASN A 62 3.67 1.73 -7.65
N HIS A 63 4.89 1.39 -8.10
CA HIS A 63 5.18 0.03 -8.52
C HIS A 63 4.96 -0.97 -7.38
N VAL A 64 5.62 -0.76 -6.23
CA VAL A 64 5.53 -1.69 -5.08
C VAL A 64 4.09 -1.96 -4.66
N PHE A 65 3.24 -0.93 -4.65
CA PHE A 65 1.88 -1.05 -4.12
C PHE A 65 0.82 -1.35 -5.17
N PHE A 66 1.02 -0.99 -6.44
CA PHE A 66 -0.08 -0.92 -7.41
C PHE A 66 0.24 -1.52 -8.79
N GLU A 67 1.51 -1.70 -9.18
CA GLU A 67 1.86 -2.22 -10.52
C GLU A 67 2.64 -3.53 -10.46
N CYS A 68 3.31 -3.80 -9.33
CA CYS A 68 4.11 -5.01 -9.16
C CYS A 68 3.19 -6.25 -9.27
N PRO A 69 3.56 -7.29 -10.06
CA PRO A 69 2.68 -8.44 -10.29
C PRO A 69 2.16 -9.13 -9.02
N PRO A 70 2.95 -9.33 -7.94
CA PRO A 70 2.43 -9.82 -6.68
C PRO A 70 1.40 -8.88 -6.04
N ALA A 71 1.60 -7.56 -6.08
CA ALA A 71 0.66 -6.58 -5.53
C ALA A 71 -0.65 -6.55 -6.33
N LEU A 72 -0.59 -6.58 -7.66
CA LEU A 72 -1.77 -6.70 -8.53
C LEU A 72 -2.60 -7.95 -8.19
N ARG A 73 -1.95 -9.09 -7.93
CA ARG A 73 -2.63 -10.31 -7.49
C ARG A 73 -3.30 -10.14 -6.13
N VAL A 74 -2.68 -9.44 -5.18
CA VAL A 74 -3.31 -9.15 -3.88
C VAL A 74 -4.58 -8.31 -4.07
N TRP A 75 -4.54 -7.25 -4.89
CA TRP A 75 -5.72 -6.43 -5.18
C TRP A 75 -6.83 -7.23 -5.87
N ALA A 76 -6.48 -8.05 -6.86
CA ALA A 76 -7.43 -8.91 -7.57
C ALA A 76 -8.10 -9.95 -6.67
N LEU A 77 -7.44 -10.39 -5.58
CA LEU A 77 -7.98 -11.30 -4.59
C LEU A 77 -8.78 -10.59 -3.48
N SER A 78 -8.71 -9.27 -3.39
CA SER A 78 -9.37 -8.49 -2.36
C SER A 78 -10.84 -8.21 -2.69
N LYS A 79 -11.57 -7.66 -1.73
CA LYS A 79 -12.95 -7.18 -1.93
C LYS A 79 -13.03 -5.83 -2.67
N ILE A 80 -11.88 -5.22 -2.97
CA ILE A 80 -11.81 -3.91 -3.63
C ILE A 80 -11.85 -4.11 -5.15
N PRO A 81 -12.85 -3.53 -5.85
CA PRO A 81 -12.97 -3.67 -7.30
C PRO A 81 -11.69 -3.20 -8.01
N SER A 82 -11.04 -4.13 -8.70
CA SER A 82 -9.73 -3.90 -9.35
C SER A 82 -9.87 -3.84 -10.88
N ASN A 83 -10.71 -2.93 -11.38
CA ASN A 83 -10.82 -2.65 -12.81
C ASN A 83 -9.63 -1.76 -13.23
N PRO A 84 -8.70 -2.21 -14.10
CA PRO A 84 -7.51 -1.43 -14.47
C PRO A 84 -7.78 -0.06 -15.09
N ALA A 85 -9.00 0.20 -15.60
CA ALA A 85 -9.41 1.52 -16.06
C ALA A 85 -9.66 2.52 -14.91
N ILE A 86 -9.77 2.04 -13.66
CA ILE A 86 -10.14 2.79 -12.46
C ILE A 86 -9.10 2.59 -11.35
N PHE A 87 -8.72 1.35 -11.06
CA PHE A 87 -7.79 0.95 -10.01
C PHE A 87 -7.30 -0.50 -10.21
N PRO A 88 -6.01 -0.81 -9.98
CA PRO A 88 -4.90 0.14 -9.81
C PRO A 88 -4.49 0.83 -11.13
N THR A 89 -3.86 2.00 -11.03
CA THR A 89 -3.40 2.84 -12.14
C THR A 89 -1.91 3.18 -12.03
N GLY A 90 -1.34 3.84 -13.05
CA GLY A 90 0.03 4.36 -13.02
C GLY A 90 0.29 5.57 -12.10
N SER A 91 -0.73 6.05 -11.38
CA SER A 91 -0.64 7.24 -10.54
C SER A 91 -0.90 6.91 -9.07
N LEU A 92 0.14 7.06 -8.24
CA LEU A 92 0.07 6.86 -6.79
C LEU A 92 -1.09 7.65 -6.17
N PHE A 93 -1.20 8.94 -6.52
CA PHE A 93 -2.20 9.81 -5.92
C PHE A 93 -3.62 9.45 -6.38
N THR A 94 -3.79 9.01 -7.63
CA THR A 94 -5.08 8.53 -8.14
C THR A 94 -5.51 7.25 -7.42
N ASN A 95 -4.56 6.33 -7.20
CA ASN A 95 -4.81 5.09 -6.46
C ASN A 95 -5.19 5.37 -5.00
N MET A 96 -4.49 6.29 -4.33
CA MET A 96 -4.80 6.66 -2.94
C MET A 96 -6.13 7.41 -2.83
N ASP A 97 -6.43 8.32 -3.76
CA ASP A 97 -7.74 9.00 -3.85
C ASP A 97 -8.88 8.00 -4.05
N HIS A 98 -8.67 6.99 -4.91
CA HIS A 98 -9.61 5.90 -5.10
C HIS A 98 -9.87 5.13 -3.80
N LEU A 99 -8.80 4.68 -3.13
CA LEU A 99 -8.89 3.91 -1.89
C LEU A 99 -9.55 4.69 -0.75
N PHE A 100 -9.34 6.01 -0.67
CA PHE A 100 -9.89 6.83 0.39
C PHE A 100 -11.36 7.18 0.19
N TRP A 101 -11.80 7.43 -1.06
CA TRP A 101 -13.09 8.09 -1.29
C TRP A 101 -13.93 7.55 -2.44
N ARG A 102 -13.42 6.66 -3.29
CA ARG A 102 -14.15 6.22 -4.50
C ARG A 102 -14.54 4.75 -4.52
N ILE A 103 -14.23 3.98 -3.48
CA ILE A 103 -14.70 2.59 -3.36
C ILE A 103 -16.22 2.61 -3.13
N TYR A 104 -16.95 1.85 -3.96
CA TYR A 104 -18.40 1.66 -3.82
C TYR A 104 -18.78 0.17 -3.88
N PRO A 105 -19.63 -0.34 -2.97
CA PRO A 105 -20.15 0.35 -1.77
C PRO A 105 -19.00 0.75 -0.81
N GLN A 106 -19.22 1.76 0.04
CA GLN A 106 -18.19 2.20 0.98
C GLN A 106 -17.79 1.06 1.92
N LEU A 107 -16.48 0.89 2.12
CA LEU A 107 -15.91 -0.10 3.04
C LEU A 107 -15.49 0.63 4.33
N ASP A 108 -16.29 0.53 5.38
CA ASP A 108 -16.06 1.23 6.65
C ASP A 108 -14.86 0.69 7.46
N ASP A 109 -14.41 -0.52 7.13
CA ASP A 109 -13.30 -1.20 7.81
C ASP A 109 -11.91 -0.69 7.38
N HIS A 110 -11.83 0.14 6.33
CA HIS A 110 -10.58 0.60 5.73
C HIS A 110 -9.58 -0.55 5.46
N GLN A 111 -10.07 -1.72 5.03
CA GLN A 111 -9.26 -2.91 4.79
C GLN A 111 -8.05 -2.67 3.87
N PHE A 112 -8.17 -1.73 2.93
CA PHE A 112 -7.05 -1.32 2.05
C PHE A 112 -5.78 -0.93 2.82
N ALA A 113 -5.91 -0.38 4.04
CA ALA A 113 -4.76 0.01 4.86
C ALA A 113 -3.94 -1.21 5.28
N TRP A 114 -4.61 -2.32 5.58
CA TRP A 114 -4.00 -3.60 5.91
C TRP A 114 -3.37 -4.25 4.69
N ILE A 115 -4.04 -4.18 3.53
CA ILE A 115 -3.50 -4.67 2.26
C ILE A 115 -2.19 -3.95 1.92
N LEU A 116 -2.18 -2.61 1.94
CA LEU A 116 -0.97 -1.81 1.72
C LEU A 116 0.15 -2.18 2.71
N TRP A 117 -0.19 -2.33 3.99
CA TRP A 117 0.76 -2.71 5.02
C TRP A 117 1.38 -4.09 4.76
N TYR A 118 0.58 -5.09 4.40
CA TYR A 118 1.07 -6.44 4.15
C TYR A 118 1.80 -6.60 2.81
N ILE A 119 1.45 -5.81 1.79
CA ILE A 119 2.27 -5.67 0.57
C ILE A 119 3.66 -5.14 0.94
N TRP A 120 3.72 -4.08 1.76
CA TRP A 120 5.01 -3.54 2.23
C TRP A 120 5.82 -4.55 3.04
N LYS A 121 5.16 -5.29 3.93
CA LYS A 121 5.79 -6.37 4.70
C LYS A 121 6.32 -7.48 3.79
N GLY A 122 5.57 -7.89 2.78
CA GLY A 122 6.00 -8.88 1.80
C GLY A 122 7.23 -8.44 1.00
N ARG A 123 7.26 -7.18 0.56
CA ARG A 123 8.46 -6.57 -0.05
C ARG A 123 9.64 -6.60 0.91
N ASN A 124 9.48 -6.16 2.15
CA ASN A 124 10.57 -6.12 3.11
C ASN A 124 11.08 -7.52 3.49
N ASN A 125 10.20 -8.50 3.63
CA ASN A 125 10.59 -9.89 3.87
C ASN A 125 11.44 -10.43 2.71
N LYS A 126 11.10 -10.09 1.47
CA LYS A 126 11.93 -10.44 0.31
C LYS A 126 13.30 -9.76 0.34
N VAL A 127 13.36 -8.46 0.67
CA VAL A 127 14.62 -7.70 0.72
C VAL A 127 15.55 -8.14 1.86
N PHE A 128 15.02 -8.34 3.07
CA PHE A 128 15.84 -8.56 4.27
C PHE A 128 15.98 -10.04 4.66
N SER A 129 15.16 -10.92 4.10
CA SER A 129 15.15 -12.35 4.48
C SER A 129 15.02 -13.29 3.27
N ASN A 130 14.98 -12.76 2.04
CA ASN A 130 14.74 -13.52 0.81
C ASN A 130 13.47 -14.40 0.85
N LEU A 131 12.49 -14.01 1.66
CA LEU A 131 11.22 -14.72 1.79
C LEU A 131 10.21 -14.16 0.79
N ASP A 132 9.75 -15.02 -0.11
CA ASP A 132 8.74 -14.67 -1.09
C ASP A 132 7.34 -15.01 -0.55
N MET A 133 6.61 -14.01 -0.05
CA MET A 133 5.24 -14.19 0.42
C MET A 133 4.27 -14.36 -0.74
N ASP A 134 3.42 -15.40 -0.66
CA ASP A 134 2.37 -15.62 -1.64
C ASP A 134 1.28 -14.52 -1.52
N PRO A 135 0.74 -14.00 -2.65
CA PRO A 135 -0.34 -13.01 -2.62
C PRO A 135 -1.58 -13.45 -1.83
N ARG A 136 -1.92 -14.75 -1.83
CA ARG A 136 -3.05 -15.33 -1.08
C ARG A 136 -2.81 -15.28 0.43
N GLU A 137 -1.58 -15.54 0.86
CA GLU A 137 -1.21 -15.37 2.27
C GLU A 137 -1.23 -13.90 2.68
N THR A 138 -0.76 -13.03 1.80
CA THR A 138 -0.74 -11.57 2.02
C THR A 138 -2.16 -11.02 2.25
N ILE A 139 -3.12 -11.37 1.38
CA ILE A 139 -4.52 -10.94 1.56
C ILE A 139 -5.15 -11.58 2.80
N LYS A 140 -4.92 -12.87 3.05
CA LYS A 140 -5.45 -13.56 4.23
C LYS A 140 -4.97 -12.92 5.53
N LEU A 141 -3.69 -12.53 5.61
CA LEU A 141 -3.14 -11.82 6.75
C LEU A 141 -3.79 -10.45 6.92
N ALA A 142 -3.94 -9.70 5.83
CA ALA A 142 -4.59 -8.40 5.87
C ALA A 142 -6.04 -8.49 6.37
N GLU A 143 -6.82 -9.46 5.88
CA GLU A 143 -8.18 -9.71 6.32
C GLU A 143 -8.24 -10.10 7.79
N THR A 144 -7.49 -11.14 8.18
CA THR A 144 -7.48 -11.67 9.56
C THR A 144 -7.12 -10.58 10.56
N GLU A 145 -6.06 -9.83 10.30
CA GLU A 145 -5.56 -8.81 11.23
C GLU A 145 -6.47 -7.59 11.28
N SER A 146 -7.10 -7.23 10.15
CA SER A 146 -8.12 -6.18 10.13
C SER A 146 -9.32 -6.52 11.02
N THR A 147 -9.78 -7.77 10.97
CA THR A 147 -10.89 -8.26 11.80
C THR A 147 -10.51 -8.30 13.27
N LEU A 148 -9.38 -8.94 13.60
CA LEU A 148 -8.91 -9.04 14.99
C LEU A 148 -8.71 -7.67 15.63
N TRP A 149 -8.13 -6.73 14.88
CA TRP A 149 -7.94 -5.38 15.40
C TRP A 149 -9.28 -4.65 15.61
N ALA A 150 -10.23 -4.79 14.69
CA ALA A 150 -11.55 -4.18 14.80
C ALA A 150 -12.33 -4.72 16.01
N GLU A 151 -12.30 -6.05 16.23
CA GLU A 151 -12.91 -6.72 17.39
C GLU A 151 -12.30 -6.24 18.71
N ALA A 152 -10.97 -6.11 18.76
CA ALA A 152 -10.26 -5.59 19.93
C ALA A 152 -10.62 -4.13 20.28
N GLN A 153 -11.22 -3.36 19.36
CA GLN A 153 -11.70 -2.00 19.66
C GLN A 153 -13.12 -1.99 20.26
N ILE A 154 -13.87 -3.09 20.17
CA ILE A 154 -15.25 -3.20 20.67
C ILE A 154 -15.24 -3.57 22.16
N VAL A 155 -14.25 -4.35 22.60
CA VAL A 155 -14.07 -4.73 24.00
C VAL A 155 -13.54 -3.52 24.78
N LYS A 156 -14.45 -2.81 25.46
CA LYS A 156 -14.13 -1.82 26.50
C LYS A 156 -14.44 -2.40 27.87
#